data_AF-A0A177L3P6-F1
#
_entry.id   AF-A0A177L3P6-F1
#
_cell.length_a   1.000
_cell.length_b   1.000
_cell.length_c   1.000
_cell.angle_alpha   90.00
_cell.angle_beta   90.00
_cell.angle_gamma   90.00
#
_symmetry.space_group_name_H-M   'P 1'
#
loop_
_entity.id
_entity.type
_entity.pdbx_description
1 polymer ?
#
loop_
_entity_poly.entity_id
_entity_poly.type
_entity_poly.pdbx_seq_one_letter_code
_entity_poly.pdbx_strand_id
1 'polypeptide(L)'
;MQKQKRVPIIELFLTIITGWWSLVLLVDDRTFEKRAELFQTFKQIMNENGWGYIFLIAFIVHVLSLVWEENHWIRKVALLLAAFLFSLISAAFILSQDPFSTGTGIYFAISILALWGLREVKRSD
;
A
#
# COMPACT_ATOMS: atom_id res chain seq x y z
N MET A 1 -13.42 33.32 -5.52
CA MET A 1 -13.68 32.30 -4.48
C MET A 1 -12.64 31.20 -4.62
N GLN A 2 -11.68 31.12 -3.70
CA GLN A 2 -10.77 29.97 -3.64
C GLN A 2 -11.60 28.73 -3.28
N LYS A 3 -11.72 27.76 -4.20
CA LYS A 3 -12.26 26.44 -3.87
C LYS A 3 -11.37 25.88 -2.76
N GLN A 4 -11.91 25.66 -1.56
CA GLN A 4 -11.20 24.91 -0.53
C GLN A 4 -10.88 23.53 -1.11
N LYS A 5 -9.60 23.28 -1.39
CA LYS A 5 -9.10 21.96 -1.74
C LYS A 5 -9.32 21.07 -0.53
N ARG A 6 -10.19 20.06 -0.66
CA ARG A 6 -10.36 19.04 0.38
C ARG A 6 -9.17 18.11 0.30
N VAL A 7 -8.44 17.98 1.40
CA VAL A 7 -7.34 17.02 1.49
C VAL A 7 -7.90 15.61 1.28
N PRO A 8 -7.36 14.84 0.33
CA PRO A 8 -7.81 13.48 0.08
C PRO A 8 -7.31 12.54 1.20
N ILE A 9 -8.14 12.36 2.23
CA ILE A 9 -7.77 11.66 3.48
C ILE A 9 -7.34 10.21 3.21
N ILE A 10 -8.02 9.51 2.30
CA ILE A 10 -7.71 8.11 1.97
C ILE A 10 -6.32 8.03 1.33
N GLU A 11 -6.04 8.85 0.32
CA GLU A 11 -4.73 8.91 -0.33
C GLU A 11 -3.61 9.28 0.64
N LEU A 12 -3.87 10.21 1.58
CA LEU A 12 -2.88 10.60 2.60
C LEU A 12 -2.57 9.42 3.54
N PHE A 13 -3.60 8.73 4.03
CA PHE A 13 -3.44 7.55 4.88
C PHE A 13 -2.65 6.44 4.17
N LEU A 14 -2.99 6.14 2.91
CA LEU A 14 -2.29 5.14 2.12
C LEU A 14 -0.84 5.54 1.83
N THR A 15 -0.58 6.82 1.60
CA THR A 15 0.78 7.35 1.45
C THR A 15 1.61 7.07 2.70
N ILE A 16 1.07 7.35 3.90
CA ILE A 16 1.78 7.12 5.16
C ILE A 16 2.09 5.64 5.38
N ILE A 17 1.09 4.75 5.21
CA ILE A 17 1.30 3.32 5.43
C ILE A 17 2.26 2.71 4.39
N THR A 18 2.16 3.12 3.13
CA THR A 18 3.06 2.66 2.07
C THR A 18 4.51 3.10 2.34
N GLY A 19 4.69 4.35 2.78
CA GLY A 19 6.00 4.86 3.19
C GLY A 19 6.56 4.13 4.42
N TRP A 20 5.73 3.84 5.42
CA TRP A 20 6.12 3.03 6.57
C TRP A 20 6.63 1.65 6.17
N TRP A 21 5.90 0.95 5.29
CA TRP A 21 6.32 -0.36 4.79
C TRP A 21 7.64 -0.30 4.01
N SER A 22 7.83 0.74 3.18
CA SER A 22 9.10 0.95 2.50
C SER A 22 10.25 1.09 3.48
N LEU A 23 10.08 1.90 4.53
CA LEU A 23 11.09 2.09 5.57
C LEU A 23 11.40 0.79 6.31
N VAL A 24 10.38 0.06 6.78
CA VAL A 24 10.57 -1.19 7.51
C VAL A 24 11.39 -2.19 6.69
N LEU A 25 11.07 -2.34 5.40
CA LEU A 25 11.72 -3.32 4.53
C LEU A 25 13.12 -2.90 4.07
N LEU A 26 13.42 -1.60 4.00
CA LEU A 26 14.75 -1.10 3.61
C LEU A 26 15.71 -0.93 4.79
N VAL A 27 15.18 -0.73 6.00
CA VAL A 27 16.00 -0.49 7.21
C VAL A 27 16.33 -1.79 7.93
N ASP A 28 15.43 -2.77 7.97
CA ASP A 28 15.66 -4.07 8.63
C ASP A 28 15.69 -5.21 7.59
N ASP A 29 16.92 -5.57 7.22
CA ASP A 29 17.25 -6.62 6.25
C ASP A 29 16.93 -8.03 6.75
N ARG A 30 16.50 -8.19 8.02
CA ARG A 30 16.14 -9.48 8.62
C ARG A 30 14.65 -9.59 8.93
N THR A 31 13.82 -8.70 8.40
CA THR A 31 12.37 -8.69 8.68
C THR A 31 11.71 -10.02 8.28
N PHE A 32 12.01 -10.57 7.10
CA PHE A 32 11.40 -11.84 6.71
C PHE A 32 12.00 -13.02 7.46
N GLU A 33 13.26 -12.93 7.91
CA GLU A 33 13.88 -13.99 8.73
C GLU A 33 13.29 -14.06 10.13
N LYS A 34 13.08 -12.90 10.77
CA LYS A 34 12.47 -12.78 12.10
C LYS A 34 11.02 -13.25 12.14
N ARG A 35 10.32 -13.23 11.00
CA ARG A 35 8.92 -13.65 10.85
C ARG A 35 8.75 -14.54 9.62
N ALA A 36 9.58 -15.58 9.55
CA ALA A 36 9.60 -16.50 8.42
C ALA A 36 8.22 -17.13 8.16
N GLU A 37 7.45 -17.43 9.21
CA GLU A 37 6.10 -17.98 9.06
C GLU A 37 5.15 -17.10 8.24
N LEU A 38 5.33 -15.77 8.25
CA LEU A 38 4.45 -14.80 7.58
C LEU A 38 4.94 -14.41 6.18
N PHE A 39 6.26 -14.31 6.01
CA PHE A 39 6.86 -13.74 4.82
C PHE A 39 7.56 -14.76 3.91
N GLN A 40 7.44 -16.06 4.19
CA GLN A 40 8.08 -17.09 3.36
C GLN A 40 7.70 -16.97 1.88
N THR A 41 6.43 -16.74 1.58
CA THR A 41 5.94 -16.53 0.21
C THR A 41 6.54 -15.28 -0.43
N PHE A 42 6.65 -14.18 0.34
CA PHE A 42 7.28 -12.95 -0.13
C PHE A 42 8.77 -13.16 -0.43
N LYS A 43 9.49 -13.85 0.47
CA LYS A 43 10.93 -14.17 0.32
C LYS A 43 11.23 -15.05 -0.89
N GLN A 44 10.30 -15.94 -1.29
CA GLN A 44 10.45 -16.77 -2.48
C GLN A 44 10.38 -15.97 -3.79
N ILE A 45 9.62 -14.87 -3.80
CA ILE A 45 9.49 -14.01 -4.97
C ILE A 45 10.69 -13.05 -5.07
N MET A 46 11.02 -12.39 -3.97
CA MET A 46 12.07 -11.38 -3.89
C MET A 46 12.50 -11.14 -2.44
N ASN A 47 13.74 -10.70 -2.23
CA ASN A 47 14.24 -10.34 -0.90
C ASN A 47 13.58 -9.06 -0.35
N GLU A 48 13.77 -8.82 0.96
CA GLU A 48 13.25 -7.70 1.72
C GLU A 48 13.51 -6.36 1.02
N ASN A 49 14.76 -6.10 0.63
CA ASN A 49 15.15 -4.86 -0.02
C ASN A 49 14.43 -4.64 -1.35
N GLY A 50 14.28 -5.69 -2.16
CA GLY A 50 13.53 -5.60 -3.40
C GLY A 50 12.07 -5.19 -3.18
N TRP A 51 11.41 -5.80 -2.19
CA TRP A 51 10.05 -5.39 -1.82
C TRP A 51 10.03 -3.97 -1.26
N GLY A 52 11.02 -3.60 -0.46
CA GLY A 52 11.21 -2.24 0.04
C GLY A 52 11.30 -1.19 -1.06
N TYR A 53 12.01 -1.50 -2.16
CA TYR A 53 12.06 -0.62 -3.34
C TYR A 53 10.73 -0.56 -4.10
N ILE A 54 9.97 -1.66 -4.20
CA ILE A 54 8.61 -1.63 -4.76
C ILE A 54 7.71 -0.71 -3.94
N PHE A 55 7.73 -0.84 -2.61
CA PHE A 55 7.00 0.04 -1.71
C PHE A 55 7.50 1.49 -1.79
N LEU A 56 8.79 1.73 -2.00
CA LEU A 56 9.35 3.07 -2.18
C LEU A 56 8.82 3.73 -3.46
N ILE A 57 8.83 3.00 -4.57
CA ILE A 57 8.27 3.48 -5.84
C ILE A 57 6.78 3.78 -5.67
N ALA A 58 6.04 2.88 -5.02
CA ALA A 58 4.63 3.09 -4.73
C ALA A 58 4.39 4.33 -3.86
N PHE A 59 5.22 4.53 -2.84
CA PHE A 59 5.20 5.71 -1.98
C PHE A 59 5.44 7.00 -2.77
N ILE A 60 6.42 7.01 -3.68
CA ILE A 60 6.68 8.17 -4.55
C ILE A 60 5.46 8.45 -5.43
N VAL A 61 4.87 7.43 -6.07
CA VAL A 61 3.65 7.59 -6.88
C VAL A 61 2.49 8.16 -6.04
N HIS A 62 2.35 7.70 -4.79
CA HIS A 62 1.39 8.22 -3.83
C HIS A 62 1.62 9.70 -3.51
N VAL A 63 2.85 10.10 -3.20
CA VAL A 63 3.21 11.51 -2.96
C VAL A 63 2.90 12.35 -4.21
N LEU A 64 3.27 11.88 -5.40
CA LEU A 64 2.97 12.57 -6.65
C LEU A 64 1.46 12.71 -6.89
N SER A 65 0.66 11.72 -6.49
CA SER A 65 -0.81 11.79 -6.58
C SER A 65 -1.43 12.86 -5.66
N LEU A 66 -0.80 13.13 -4.51
CA LEU A 66 -1.19 14.19 -3.58
C LEU A 66 -0.74 15.57 -4.05
N VAL A 67 0.42 15.66 -4.70
CA VAL A 67 0.93 16.93 -5.24
C VAL A 67 0.17 17.35 -6.51
N TRP A 68 -0.11 16.40 -7.41
CA TRP A 68 -0.86 16.61 -8.64
C TRP A 68 -2.32 16.17 -8.51
N GLU A 69 -3.05 16.79 -7.58
CA GLU A 69 -4.45 16.43 -7.27
C GLU A 69 -5.40 16.46 -8.48
N GLU A 70 -5.12 17.32 -9.45
CA GLU A 70 -5.89 17.49 -10.70
C GLU A 70 -5.64 16.35 -11.70
N ASN A 71 -4.56 15.59 -11.53
CA ASN A 71 -4.26 14.45 -12.40
C ASN A 71 -4.96 13.19 -11.88
N HIS A 72 -6.21 13.01 -12.32
CA HIS A 72 -7.04 11.86 -11.99
C HIS A 72 -6.38 10.52 -12.36
N TRP A 73 -5.52 10.47 -13.38
CA TRP A 73 -4.86 9.24 -13.79
C TRP A 73 -3.80 8.80 -12.80
N ILE A 74 -2.94 9.71 -12.32
CA ILE A 74 -1.92 9.41 -11.31
C ILE A 74 -2.58 8.96 -10.00
N ARG A 75 -3.68 9.61 -9.60
CA ARG A 75 -4.46 9.20 -8.42
C ARG A 75 -5.03 7.79 -8.56
N LYS A 76 -5.61 7.45 -9.72
CA LYS A 76 -6.11 6.10 -10.00
C LYS A 76 -5.00 5.05 -9.92
N VAL A 77 -3.83 5.35 -10.50
CA VAL A 77 -2.67 4.44 -10.46
C VAL A 77 -2.16 4.24 -9.04
N ALA A 78 -2.01 5.31 -8.24
CA ALA A 78 -1.58 5.21 -6.85
C ALA A 78 -2.53 4.31 -6.04
N LEU A 79 -3.83 4.54 -6.14
CA LEU A 79 -4.85 3.78 -5.43
C LEU A 79 -4.91 2.31 -5.86
N LEU A 80 -4.79 2.03 -7.17
CA LEU A 80 -4.70 0.66 -7.68
C LEU A 80 -3.44 -0.06 -7.19
N LEU A 81 -2.31 0.64 -7.13
CA LEU A 81 -1.06 0.08 -6.64
C LEU A 81 -1.14 -0.26 -5.15
N ALA A 82 -1.71 0.62 -4.33
CA ALA A 82 -1.99 0.32 -2.93
C ALA A 82 -2.94 -0.89 -2.78
N ALA A 83 -4.06 -0.90 -3.51
CA ALA A 83 -5.00 -2.02 -3.48
C ALA A 83 -4.30 -3.35 -3.81
N PHE A 84 -3.47 -3.36 -4.86
CA PHE A 84 -2.71 -4.54 -5.25
C PHE A 84 -1.71 -4.98 -4.17
N LEU A 85 -0.85 -4.07 -3.70
CA LEU A 85 0.19 -4.38 -2.72
C LEU A 85 -0.38 -4.88 -1.39
N PHE A 86 -1.41 -4.21 -0.86
CA PHE A 86 -2.01 -4.62 0.40
C PHE A 86 -2.88 -5.88 0.27
N SER A 87 -3.49 -6.13 -0.89
CA SER A 87 -4.11 -7.44 -1.17
C SER A 87 -3.07 -8.55 -1.20
N LEU A 88 -1.90 -8.29 -1.78
CA LEU A 88 -0.81 -9.27 -1.83
C LEU A 88 -0.28 -9.58 -0.43
N ILE A 89 -0.07 -8.56 0.41
CA ILE A 89 0.29 -8.77 1.82
C ILE A 89 -0.80 -9.60 2.51
N SER A 90 -2.06 -9.20 2.40
CA SER A 90 -3.17 -9.95 2.99
C SER A 90 -3.21 -11.40 2.52
N ALA A 91 -2.97 -11.66 1.23
CA ALA A 91 -2.96 -13.00 0.66
C ALA A 91 -1.80 -13.84 1.22
N ALA A 92 -0.61 -13.26 1.42
CA ALA A 92 0.48 -14.02 2.05
C ALA A 92 0.19 -14.36 3.51
N PHE A 93 -0.47 -13.47 4.26
CA PHE A 93 -0.93 -13.81 5.59
C PHE A 93 -1.96 -14.95 5.58
N ILE A 94 -2.87 -15.00 4.60
CA ILE A 94 -3.81 -16.14 4.43
C ILE A 94 -3.06 -17.43 4.10
N LEU A 95 -1.99 -17.35 3.31
CA LEU A 95 -1.18 -18.51 2.92
C LEU A 95 -0.14 -18.90 3.99
N SER A 96 -0.02 -18.11 5.06
CA SER A 96 0.88 -18.38 6.18
C SER A 96 0.31 -19.46 7.11
N GLN A 97 1.10 -19.85 8.12
CA GLN A 97 0.65 -20.80 9.14
C GLN A 97 -0.46 -20.23 10.05
N ASP A 98 -0.75 -18.92 10.00
CA ASP A 98 -1.84 -18.28 10.74
C ASP A 98 -2.74 -17.41 9.81
N PRO A 99 -3.65 -18.06 9.05
CA PRO A 99 -4.50 -17.38 8.06
C PRO A 99 -5.44 -16.33 8.67
N PHE A 100 -5.84 -16.49 9.94
CA PHE A 100 -6.82 -15.65 10.62
C PHE A 100 -6.17 -14.60 11.54
N SER A 101 -4.88 -14.34 11.37
CA SER A 101 -4.21 -13.27 12.10
C SER A 101 -4.91 -11.92 11.88
N THR A 102 -4.83 -11.03 12.88
CA THR A 102 -5.33 -9.64 12.76
C THR A 102 -4.68 -8.90 11.59
N GLY A 103 -3.44 -9.28 11.22
CA GLY A 103 -2.73 -8.74 10.06
C GLY A 103 -3.48 -8.96 8.75
N THR A 104 -4.01 -10.17 8.52
CA THR A 104 -4.83 -10.48 7.34
C THR A 104 -5.98 -9.49 7.19
N GLY A 105 -6.79 -9.32 8.24
CA GLY A 105 -7.96 -8.44 8.20
C GLY A 105 -7.60 -6.97 7.99
N ILE A 106 -6.52 -6.50 8.62
CA ILE A 106 -6.04 -5.11 8.47
C ILE A 106 -5.63 -4.84 7.01
N TYR A 107 -4.76 -5.67 6.43
CA TYR A 107 -4.29 -5.43 5.06
C TYR A 107 -5.39 -5.62 4.02
N PHE A 108 -6.32 -6.54 4.25
CA PHE A 108 -7.53 -6.64 3.45
C PHE A 108 -8.36 -5.35 3.51
N ALA A 109 -8.64 -4.84 4.71
CA ALA A 109 -9.40 -3.61 4.88
C ALA A 109 -8.72 -2.39 4.22
N ILE A 110 -7.39 -2.29 4.31
CA ILE A 110 -6.61 -1.24 3.64
C ILE A 110 -6.75 -1.36 2.11
N SER A 111 -6.70 -2.58 1.56
CA SER A 111 -6.94 -2.79 0.13
C SER A 111 -8.34 -2.35 -0.31
N ILE A 112 -9.37 -2.72 0.45
CA ILE A 112 -10.74 -2.28 0.18
C ILE A 112 -10.87 -0.76 0.28
N LEU A 113 -10.19 -0.13 1.25
CA LEU A 113 -10.17 1.33 1.39
C LEU A 113 -9.53 2.01 0.17
N ALA A 114 -8.47 1.43 -0.39
CA ALA A 114 -7.85 1.92 -1.63
C ALA A 114 -8.81 1.81 -2.84
N LEU A 115 -9.52 0.68 -2.97
CA LEU A 115 -10.56 0.51 -3.99
C LEU A 115 -11.74 1.48 -3.80
N TRP A 116 -12.09 1.78 -2.55
CA TRP A 116 -13.11 2.79 -2.25
C TRP A 116 -12.66 4.18 -2.68
N GLY A 117 -11.43 4.59 -2.33
CA GLY A 117 -10.85 5.85 -2.80
C GLY A 117 -10.85 5.95 -4.33
N LEU A 118 -10.57 4.85 -5.03
CA LEU A 118 -10.59 4.81 -6.50
C LEU A 118 -11.97 5.17 -7.08
N ARG A 119 -13.04 4.72 -6.43
CA ARG A 119 -14.42 5.06 -6.81
C ARG A 119 -14.72 6.55 -6.62
N GLU A 120 -14.17 7.18 -5.58
CA GLU A 120 -14.36 8.60 -5.31
C GLU A 120 -13.66 9.49 -6.35
N VAL A 121 -12.48 9.09 -6.83
CA VAL A 121 -11.80 9.77 -7.95
C VAL A 121 -12.67 9.73 -9.21
N LYS A 122 -13.30 8.58 -9.53
CA LYS A 122 -14.18 8.44 -10.70
C LYS A 122 -15.46 9.27 -10.61
N ARG A 123 -15.96 9.57 -9.40
CA ARG A 123 -17.17 10.40 -9.20
C ARG A 123 -16.88 11.90 -9.37
N SER A 124 -15.61 12.29 -9.34
CA SER A 124 -15.18 13.68 -9.50
C SER A 124 -14.95 14.07 -10.97
N ASP A 125 -15.00 13.09 -11.88
CA ASP A 125 -14.99 13.24 -13.34
C ASP A 125 -16.43 13.47 -13.86
#